data_AF-A0AAQ3MUS2-F1
#
_entry.id   AF-A0AAQ3MUS2-F1
#
_cell.length_a   1.000
_cell.length_b   1.000
_cell.length_c   1.000
_cell.angle_alpha   90.00
_cell.angle_beta   90.00
_cell.angle_gamma   90.00
#
_symmetry.space_group_name_H-M   'P 1'
#
loop_
_entity.id
_entity.type
_entity.pdbx_description
1 polymer ?
#
loop_
_entity_poly.entity_id
_entity_poly.type
_entity_poly.pdbx_seq_one_letter_code
_entity_poly.pdbx_strand_id
1 'polypeptide(L)'
;MKVSLRVNASMERREMLRLSEKDATSCLTGNPIDDCWKCDPDWSNNRQRLADCAIGFGQNAKGGKGGEFYIVTDSSDEDPVNPKPGTLRYAVIQNEPLWIVFPSNMMIKLSQELIFNSYKTIDGRGADVHIVGGGCITLQYISNVIIHNIHIHHCHPSGNTFILQYFLLLLTFNRNSQFYSINF
;
A
#
# COMPACT_ATOMS: atom_id res chain seq x y z
N MET A 1 -55.91 17.51 -11.01
CA MET A 1 -55.11 16.39 -11.54
C MET A 1 -53.61 16.79 -11.57
N LYS A 2 -52.95 16.92 -10.40
CA LYS A 2 -51.52 17.32 -10.29
C LYS A 2 -50.76 16.60 -9.16
N VAL A 3 -51.49 15.77 -8.40
CA VAL A 3 -51.01 15.08 -7.19
C VAL A 3 -50.38 13.73 -7.55
N SER A 4 -50.98 12.97 -8.48
CA SER A 4 -50.48 11.66 -8.91
C SER A 4 -49.08 11.72 -9.57
N LEU A 5 -48.79 12.75 -10.37
CA LEU A 5 -47.47 12.98 -10.98
C LEU A 5 -46.36 13.24 -9.94
N ARG A 6 -46.67 13.95 -8.85
CA ARG A 6 -45.70 14.24 -7.77
C ARG A 6 -45.41 13.01 -6.92
N VAL A 7 -46.40 12.15 -6.71
CA VAL A 7 -46.24 10.90 -5.96
C VAL A 7 -45.36 9.92 -6.75
N ASN A 8 -45.59 9.75 -8.06
CA ASN A 8 -44.77 8.87 -8.90
C ASN A 8 -43.30 9.31 -8.96
N ALA A 9 -43.03 10.61 -9.18
CA ALA A 9 -41.66 11.13 -9.18
C ALA A 9 -40.94 10.96 -7.83
N SER A 10 -41.68 10.97 -6.71
CA SER A 10 -41.12 10.72 -5.37
C SER A 10 -40.82 9.24 -5.11
N MET A 11 -41.61 8.33 -5.70
CA MET A 11 -41.38 6.88 -5.63
C MET A 11 -40.20 6.48 -6.51
N GLU A 12 -40.11 7.00 -7.74
CA GLU A 12 -38.96 6.79 -8.64
C GLU A 12 -37.66 7.33 -8.04
N ARG A 13 -37.69 8.52 -7.40
CA ARG A 13 -36.52 9.07 -6.71
C ARG A 13 -36.11 8.19 -5.51
N ARG A 14 -37.07 7.64 -4.76
CA ARG A 14 -36.79 6.68 -3.67
C ARG A 14 -36.23 5.36 -4.20
N GLU A 15 -36.69 4.90 -5.36
CA GLU A 15 -36.21 3.68 -5.99
C GLU A 15 -34.79 3.85 -6.55
N MET A 16 -34.49 4.98 -7.19
CA MET A 16 -33.12 5.34 -7.59
C MET A 16 -32.16 5.48 -6.40
N LEU A 17 -32.62 6.07 -5.29
CA LEU A 17 -31.82 6.14 -4.06
C LEU A 17 -31.55 4.75 -3.48
N ARG A 18 -32.54 3.85 -3.51
CA ARG A 18 -32.37 2.45 -3.07
C ARG A 18 -31.47 1.63 -4.00
N LEU A 19 -31.51 1.88 -5.30
CA LEU A 19 -30.61 1.27 -6.28
C LEU A 19 -29.18 1.77 -6.07
N SER A 20 -29.00 3.07 -5.87
CA SER A 20 -27.72 3.68 -5.48
C SER A 20 -27.18 3.12 -4.16
N GLU A 21 -28.04 2.89 -3.16
CA GLU A 21 -27.65 2.25 -1.90
C GLU A 21 -27.30 0.76 -2.10
N LYS A 22 -28.01 0.04 -2.97
CA LYS A 22 -27.73 -1.37 -3.31
C LYS A 22 -26.41 -1.55 -4.07
N ASP A 23 -26.14 -0.66 -5.01
CA ASP A 23 -24.90 -0.69 -5.79
C ASP A 23 -23.71 -0.28 -4.92
N ALA A 24 -23.88 0.73 -4.04
CA ALA A 24 -22.90 1.08 -3.03
C ALA A 24 -22.69 -0.04 -1.99
N THR A 25 -23.73 -0.75 -1.54
CA THR A 25 -23.59 -1.84 -0.55
C THR A 25 -22.99 -3.13 -1.12
N SER A 26 -22.90 -3.29 -2.44
CA SER A 26 -22.39 -4.53 -3.05
C SER A 26 -20.88 -4.74 -2.89
N CYS A 27 -20.10 -3.65 -2.77
CA CYS A 27 -18.65 -3.72 -2.66
C CYS A 27 -18.11 -3.51 -1.23
N LEU A 28 -18.88 -2.85 -0.36
CA LEU A 28 -18.43 -2.51 0.99
C LEU A 28 -18.15 -3.76 1.81
N THR A 29 -16.92 -3.84 2.31
CA THR A 29 -16.43 -4.90 3.19
C THR A 29 -16.60 -4.53 4.67
N GLY A 30 -16.92 -3.26 4.96
CA GLY A 30 -16.94 -2.71 6.31
C GLY A 30 -15.56 -2.23 6.77
N ASN A 31 -14.54 -2.36 5.93
CA ASN A 31 -13.23 -1.77 6.16
C ASN A 31 -13.11 -0.44 5.40
N PRO A 32 -13.10 0.73 6.09
CA PRO A 32 -13.19 2.03 5.42
C PRO A 32 -11.99 2.33 4.49
N ILE A 33 -10.83 1.73 4.74
CA ILE A 33 -9.65 1.86 3.88
C ILE A 33 -9.87 1.10 2.59
N ASP A 34 -10.23 -0.18 2.70
CA ASP A 34 -10.42 -1.03 1.55
C ASP A 34 -11.61 -0.54 0.73
N ASP A 35 -12.70 -0.17 1.38
CA ASP A 35 -13.90 0.37 0.75
C ASP A 35 -13.61 1.65 -0.05
N CYS A 36 -12.60 2.45 0.36
CA CYS A 36 -12.22 3.68 -0.34
C CYS A 36 -11.52 3.45 -1.69
N TRP A 37 -10.68 2.41 -1.82
CA TRP A 37 -9.93 2.14 -3.05
C TRP A 37 -10.46 0.94 -3.84
N LYS A 38 -10.94 -0.10 -3.15
CA LYS A 38 -11.34 -1.38 -3.75
C LYS A 38 -12.68 -1.29 -4.48
N CYS A 39 -13.53 -0.34 -4.07
CA CYS A 39 -14.82 -0.08 -4.70
C CYS A 39 -14.74 0.86 -5.91
N ASP A 40 -13.54 1.33 -6.25
CA ASP A 40 -13.29 1.90 -7.55
C ASP A 40 -13.18 0.75 -8.58
N PRO A 41 -14.11 0.61 -9.53
CA PRO A 41 -14.03 -0.46 -10.55
C PRO A 41 -12.79 -0.31 -11.44
N ASP A 42 -12.17 0.87 -11.48
CA ASP A 42 -10.98 1.21 -12.24
C ASP A 42 -9.73 1.34 -11.36
N TRP A 43 -9.74 0.76 -10.15
CA TRP A 43 -8.62 0.86 -9.19
C TRP A 43 -7.27 0.42 -9.77
N SER A 44 -7.28 -0.50 -10.74
CA SER A 44 -6.07 -1.03 -11.38
C SER A 44 -5.37 0.03 -12.24
N ASN A 45 -6.13 0.91 -12.90
CA ASN A 45 -5.61 2.07 -13.63
C ASN A 45 -5.38 3.27 -12.68
N ASN A 46 -6.11 3.31 -11.55
CA ASN A 46 -5.99 4.36 -10.53
C ASN A 46 -5.23 3.88 -9.28
N ARG A 47 -4.17 3.07 -9.44
CA ARG A 47 -3.44 2.43 -8.33
C ARG A 47 -3.07 3.40 -7.22
N GLN A 48 -2.61 4.60 -7.58
CA GLN A 48 -2.12 5.59 -6.60
C GLN A 48 -3.23 6.21 -5.72
N ARG A 49 -4.51 6.02 -6.06
CA ARG A 49 -5.67 6.46 -5.25
C ARG A 49 -5.65 5.89 -3.83
N LEU A 50 -5.03 4.73 -3.63
CA LEU A 50 -4.82 4.13 -2.31
C LEU A 50 -4.20 5.11 -1.30
N ALA A 51 -3.31 6.02 -1.74
CA ALA A 51 -2.66 7.01 -0.87
C ALA A 51 -3.62 8.12 -0.36
N ASP A 52 -4.85 8.16 -0.83
CA ASP A 52 -5.90 9.04 -0.30
C ASP A 52 -6.87 8.32 0.64
N CYS A 53 -6.72 7.00 0.80
CA CYS A 53 -7.59 6.16 1.61
C CYS A 53 -7.03 5.89 3.02
N ALA A 54 -5.85 6.42 3.34
CA ALA A 54 -5.26 6.25 4.66
C ALA A 54 -6.06 7.02 5.73
N ILE A 55 -6.19 6.43 6.92
CA ILE A 55 -6.91 7.00 8.06
C ILE A 55 -6.03 7.00 9.31
N GLY A 56 -6.46 7.72 10.37
CA GLY A 56 -5.70 7.91 11.61
C GLY A 56 -4.42 8.76 11.42
N PHE A 57 -3.48 8.81 12.35
CA PHE A 57 -2.20 9.54 12.25
C PHE A 57 -1.32 9.09 11.06
N GLY A 58 -1.62 7.98 10.40
CA GLY A 58 -1.02 7.62 9.10
C GLY A 58 -1.67 8.29 7.89
N GLN A 59 -2.79 9.00 8.04
CA GLN A 59 -3.62 9.55 6.95
C GLN A 59 -2.88 10.50 6.00
N ASN A 60 -1.81 11.14 6.49
CA ASN A 60 -1.02 12.08 5.71
C ASN A 60 0.09 11.41 4.89
N ALA A 61 0.34 10.11 5.08
CA ALA A 61 1.35 9.40 4.32
C ALA A 61 0.91 9.29 2.85
N LYS A 62 1.64 9.96 1.94
CA LYS A 62 1.37 9.90 0.50
C LYS A 62 2.22 8.89 -0.26
N GLY A 63 3.19 8.25 0.41
CA GLY A 63 4.04 7.25 -0.23
C GLY A 63 4.75 7.82 -1.46
N GLY A 64 4.78 7.04 -2.53
CA GLY A 64 5.26 7.46 -3.85
C GLY A 64 4.21 8.09 -4.76
N LYS A 65 3.06 8.57 -4.23
CA LYS A 65 2.01 9.19 -5.05
C LYS A 65 2.56 10.39 -5.84
N GLY A 66 2.21 10.48 -7.12
CA GLY A 66 2.70 11.49 -8.06
C GLY A 66 4.09 11.18 -8.63
N GLY A 67 4.76 10.15 -8.12
CA GLY A 67 5.98 9.61 -8.70
C GLY A 67 5.72 8.57 -9.78
N GLU A 68 6.81 8.14 -10.42
CA GLU A 68 6.78 7.12 -11.46
C GLU A 68 6.49 5.74 -10.88
N PHE A 69 5.94 4.87 -11.73
CA PHE A 69 5.84 3.45 -11.40
C PHE A 69 7.21 2.79 -11.57
N TYR A 70 7.63 2.05 -10.55
CA TYR A 70 8.77 1.15 -10.65
C TYR A 70 8.27 -0.29 -10.64
N ILE A 71 8.60 -1.06 -11.67
CA ILE A 71 8.18 -2.45 -11.80
C ILE A 71 9.34 -3.33 -11.33
N VAL A 72 9.13 -4.08 -10.23
CA VAL A 72 10.10 -5.07 -9.79
C VAL A 72 10.00 -6.28 -10.71
N THR A 73 11.08 -6.60 -11.42
CA THR A 73 11.17 -7.71 -12.37
C THR A 73 12.17 -8.77 -11.94
N ASP A 74 12.99 -8.47 -10.93
CA ASP A 74 14.03 -9.35 -10.41
C ASP A 74 13.86 -9.48 -8.88
N SER A 75 13.68 -10.71 -8.40
CA SER A 75 13.51 -11.00 -6.97
C SER A 75 14.83 -11.25 -6.22
N SER A 76 15.98 -11.16 -6.92
CA SER A 76 17.31 -11.39 -6.33
C SER A 76 17.76 -10.24 -5.42
N ASP A 77 18.62 -10.57 -4.46
CA ASP A 77 19.19 -9.62 -3.47
C ASP A 77 20.67 -9.92 -3.19
N GLU A 78 21.44 -10.15 -4.27
CA GLU A 78 22.82 -10.67 -4.22
C GLU A 78 23.84 -9.64 -3.75
N ASP A 79 23.68 -8.37 -4.14
CA ASP A 79 24.57 -7.27 -3.76
C ASP A 79 23.77 -6.18 -3.02
N PRO A 80 23.83 -6.14 -1.68
CA PRO A 80 23.12 -5.13 -0.90
C PRO A 80 23.74 -3.73 -1.02
N VAL A 81 24.98 -3.61 -1.51
CA VAL A 81 25.70 -2.35 -1.66
C VAL A 81 25.40 -1.71 -3.01
N ASN A 82 25.39 -2.51 -4.08
CA ASN A 82 25.11 -2.06 -5.45
C ASN A 82 23.94 -2.85 -6.05
N PRO A 83 22.70 -2.58 -5.62
CA PRO A 83 21.54 -3.33 -6.10
C PRO A 83 21.31 -3.10 -7.60
N LYS A 84 20.90 -4.16 -8.30
CA LYS A 84 20.64 -4.12 -9.75
C LYS A 84 19.28 -3.42 -10.03
N PRO A 85 19.18 -2.56 -11.06
CA PRO A 85 17.87 -2.13 -11.58
C PRO A 85 16.98 -3.34 -11.89
N GLY A 86 15.68 -3.20 -11.66
CA GLY A 86 14.71 -4.30 -11.67
C GLY A 86 14.48 -4.97 -10.31
N THR A 87 15.38 -4.79 -9.33
CA THR A 87 15.21 -5.34 -7.97
C THR A 87 14.41 -4.41 -7.06
N LEU A 88 13.84 -4.97 -5.98
CA LEU A 88 13.18 -4.19 -4.93
C LEU A 88 14.17 -3.30 -4.17
N ARG A 89 15.37 -3.82 -3.86
CA ARG A 89 16.41 -3.04 -3.15
C ARG A 89 16.81 -1.80 -3.93
N TYR A 90 16.99 -1.91 -5.24
CA TYR A 90 17.28 -0.74 -6.06
C TYR A 90 16.15 0.30 -5.97
N ALA A 91 14.89 -0.13 -6.02
CA ALA A 91 13.74 0.78 -6.01
C ALA A 91 13.63 1.59 -4.70
N VAL A 92 13.78 0.93 -3.55
CA VAL A 92 13.51 1.57 -2.25
C VAL A 92 14.57 2.59 -1.84
N ILE A 93 15.78 2.52 -2.40
CA ILE A 93 16.87 3.48 -2.12
C ILE A 93 16.91 4.67 -3.08
N GLN A 94 16.05 4.72 -4.10
CA GLN A 94 16.03 5.87 -5.01
C GLN A 94 15.61 7.15 -4.27
N ASN A 95 16.06 8.31 -4.76
CA ASN A 95 15.75 9.59 -4.12
C ASN A 95 14.36 10.10 -4.50
N GLU A 96 13.95 9.85 -5.74
CA GLU A 96 12.65 10.23 -6.27
C GLU A 96 11.49 9.43 -5.64
N PRO A 97 10.28 10.01 -5.60
CA PRO A 97 9.09 9.27 -5.21
C PRO A 97 8.82 8.11 -6.18
N LEU A 98 8.56 6.91 -5.66
CA LEU A 98 8.28 5.74 -6.49
C LEU A 98 7.08 4.94 -5.99
N TRP A 99 6.21 4.58 -6.93
CA TRP A 99 5.14 3.61 -6.72
C TRP A 99 5.58 2.24 -7.23
N ILE A 100 6.06 1.41 -6.31
CA ILE A 100 6.71 0.12 -6.59
C ILE A 100 5.65 -0.97 -6.71
N VAL A 101 5.61 -1.67 -7.84
CA VAL A 101 4.64 -2.71 -8.18
C VAL A 101 5.31 -4.01 -8.61
N PHE A 102 4.54 -5.09 -8.58
CA PHE A 102 4.99 -6.44 -8.91
C PHE A 102 4.09 -7.00 -10.02
N PRO A 103 4.67 -7.41 -11.17
CA PRO A 103 3.90 -7.95 -12.29
C PRO A 103 3.48 -9.40 -12.09
N SER A 104 4.10 -10.11 -11.14
CA SER A 104 3.85 -11.52 -10.84
C SER A 104 4.16 -11.82 -9.37
N ASN A 105 3.77 -13.01 -8.92
CA ASN A 105 4.15 -13.53 -7.60
C ASN A 105 5.68 -13.55 -7.45
N MET A 106 6.18 -13.21 -6.28
CA MET A 106 7.62 -13.11 -6.00
C MET A 106 7.96 -13.57 -4.59
N MET A 107 9.10 -14.25 -4.46
CA MET A 107 9.74 -14.54 -3.18
C MET A 107 11.08 -13.82 -3.14
N ILE A 108 11.14 -12.71 -2.41
CA ILE A 108 12.31 -11.86 -2.28
C ILE A 108 13.01 -12.24 -0.97
N LYS A 109 14.13 -12.96 -1.10
CA LYS A 109 14.95 -13.38 0.04
C LYS A 109 16.08 -12.38 0.23
N LEU A 110 15.96 -11.55 1.25
CA LEU A 110 16.92 -10.51 1.58
C LEU A 110 18.18 -11.11 2.20
N SER A 111 19.34 -10.62 1.77
CA SER A 111 20.63 -10.93 2.37
C SER A 111 20.91 -10.08 3.61
N GLN A 112 20.41 -8.84 3.61
CA GLN A 112 20.52 -7.86 4.69
C GLN A 112 19.25 -6.98 4.77
N GLU A 113 19.13 -6.19 5.83
CA GLU A 113 18.06 -5.20 5.99
C GLU A 113 17.80 -4.39 4.72
N LEU A 114 16.54 -4.29 4.31
CA LEU A 114 16.05 -3.47 3.23
C LEU A 114 15.76 -2.07 3.78
N ILE A 115 16.73 -1.16 3.60
CA ILE A 115 16.66 0.22 4.08
C ILE A 115 15.95 1.09 3.03
N PHE A 116 14.98 1.88 3.46
CA PHE A 116 14.17 2.71 2.58
C PHE A 116 14.65 4.16 2.59
N ASN A 117 14.48 4.83 1.46
CA ASN A 117 14.34 6.28 1.39
C ASN A 117 12.87 6.70 1.57
N SER A 118 12.66 8.00 1.80
CA SER A 118 11.32 8.60 1.88
C SER A 118 10.56 8.49 0.54
N TYR A 119 9.24 8.72 0.59
CA TYR A 119 8.36 8.82 -0.58
C TYR A 119 8.28 7.52 -1.40
N LYS A 120 8.08 6.39 -0.72
CA LYS A 120 7.99 5.07 -1.36
C LYS A 120 6.63 4.44 -1.09
N THR A 121 6.04 3.86 -2.12
CA THR A 121 4.93 2.93 -1.96
C THR A 121 5.37 1.55 -2.41
N ILE A 122 5.25 0.53 -1.57
CA ILE A 122 5.24 -0.88 -2.01
C ILE A 122 3.77 -1.28 -2.14
N ASP A 123 3.37 -1.61 -3.36
CA ASP A 123 2.01 -2.02 -3.72
C ASP A 123 2.01 -3.43 -4.31
N GLY A 124 1.81 -4.43 -3.45
CA GLY A 124 1.70 -5.83 -3.83
C GLY A 124 0.32 -6.23 -4.36
N ARG A 125 -0.62 -5.32 -4.59
CA ARG A 125 -1.94 -5.70 -5.13
C ARG A 125 -1.79 -6.35 -6.51
N GLY A 126 -2.47 -7.48 -6.69
CA GLY A 126 -2.46 -8.28 -7.91
C GLY A 126 -1.34 -9.33 -7.98
N ALA A 127 -0.49 -9.43 -6.95
CA ALA A 127 0.57 -10.43 -6.86
C ALA A 127 0.69 -10.98 -5.44
N ASP A 128 1.15 -12.22 -5.31
CA ASP A 128 1.53 -12.82 -4.03
C ASP A 128 3.03 -12.59 -3.80
N VAL A 129 3.35 -11.59 -2.97
CA VAL A 129 4.73 -11.10 -2.78
C VAL A 129 5.17 -11.37 -1.35
N HIS A 130 6.22 -12.17 -1.22
CA HIS A 130 6.83 -12.53 0.04
C HIS A 130 8.21 -11.88 0.19
N ILE A 131 8.46 -11.22 1.32
CA ILE A 131 9.76 -10.68 1.72
C ILE A 131 10.23 -11.45 2.96
N VAL A 132 11.40 -12.08 2.86
CA VAL A 132 11.95 -12.97 3.89
C VAL A 132 13.45 -12.77 4.09
N GLY A 133 14.02 -13.33 5.16
CA GLY A 133 15.47 -13.44 5.32
C GLY A 133 16.08 -12.39 6.23
N GLY A 134 17.24 -11.85 5.85
CA GLY A 134 18.06 -10.99 6.69
C GLY A 134 17.42 -9.63 6.93
N GLY A 135 17.13 -9.30 8.19
CA GLY A 135 16.72 -7.97 8.64
C GLY A 135 15.33 -7.50 8.24
N CYS A 136 14.78 -8.01 7.12
CA CYS A 136 13.53 -7.55 6.54
C CYS A 136 13.54 -6.03 6.25
N ILE A 137 12.60 -5.25 6.76
CA ILE A 137 12.43 -3.84 6.39
C ILE A 137 12.92 -2.92 7.51
N THR A 138 13.74 -1.94 7.13
CA THR A 138 14.23 -0.88 8.02
C THR A 138 13.78 0.48 7.51
N LEU A 139 12.98 1.19 8.32
CA LEU A 139 12.54 2.56 8.07
C LEU A 139 13.16 3.46 9.16
N GLN A 140 14.12 4.31 8.80
CA GLN A 140 14.84 5.16 9.76
C GLN A 140 15.01 6.57 9.19
N TYR A 141 14.60 7.59 9.96
CA TYR A 141 14.72 9.01 9.57
C TYR A 141 14.09 9.36 8.21
N ILE A 142 13.00 8.68 7.87
CA ILE A 142 12.26 8.88 6.63
C ILE A 142 10.78 9.14 6.90
N SER A 143 10.09 9.67 5.90
CA SER A 143 8.65 9.94 5.94
C SER A 143 7.99 9.48 4.64
N ASN A 144 6.65 9.49 4.63
CA ASN A 144 5.86 9.18 3.43
C ASN A 144 6.20 7.81 2.84
N VAL A 145 6.03 6.75 3.64
CA VAL A 145 6.15 5.38 3.18
C VAL A 145 4.80 4.68 3.30
N ILE A 146 4.37 3.98 2.25
CA ILE A 146 3.20 3.11 2.25
C ILE A 146 3.69 1.70 1.92
N ILE A 147 3.35 0.72 2.75
CA ILE A 147 3.62 -0.71 2.48
C ILE A 147 2.27 -1.41 2.50
N HIS A 148 1.87 -1.97 1.37
CA HIS A 148 0.51 -2.51 1.20
C HIS A 148 0.51 -3.82 0.40
N ASN A 149 -0.32 -4.77 0.86
CA ASN A 149 -0.58 -6.05 0.21
C ASN A 149 0.66 -6.91 -0.09
N ILE A 150 1.58 -7.01 0.88
CA ILE A 150 2.73 -7.92 0.83
C ILE A 150 2.82 -8.76 2.11
N HIS A 151 3.54 -9.88 2.03
CA HIS A 151 3.80 -10.80 3.13
C HIS A 151 5.25 -10.68 3.58
N ILE A 152 5.49 -10.13 4.77
CA ILE A 152 6.83 -10.11 5.38
C ILE A 152 6.85 -11.23 6.40
N HIS A 153 7.84 -12.12 6.41
CA HIS A 153 7.93 -13.18 7.43
C HIS A 153 9.28 -13.89 7.41
N HIS A 154 9.56 -14.74 8.41
CA HIS A 154 10.83 -15.46 8.51
C HIS A 154 12.04 -14.49 8.50
N CYS A 155 11.88 -13.35 9.17
CA CYS A 155 12.93 -12.37 9.37
C CYS A 155 13.90 -12.87 10.45
N HIS A 156 15.19 -12.82 10.16
CA HIS A 156 16.23 -13.13 11.13
C HIS A 156 17.29 -12.03 11.13
N PRO A 157 18.05 -11.85 12.23
CA PRO A 157 19.16 -10.91 12.25
C PRO A 157 20.10 -11.15 11.05
N SER A 158 20.45 -10.08 10.34
CA SER A 158 21.58 -10.03 9.41
C SER A 158 22.78 -9.40 10.11
N GLY A 159 24.01 -9.71 9.65
CA GLY A 159 25.25 -9.32 10.34
C GLY A 159 25.38 -7.82 10.66
N ASN A 160 26.35 -7.49 11.53
CA ASN A 160 26.55 -6.16 12.12
C ASN A 160 26.69 -5.04 11.08
N THR A 161 25.59 -4.39 10.73
CA THR A 161 25.59 -3.03 10.20
C THR A 161 25.75 -2.10 11.40
N PHE A 162 26.81 -1.27 11.42
CA PHE A 162 26.92 -0.16 12.37
C PHE A 162 25.84 0.87 12.01
N ILE A 163 24.63 0.63 12.50
CA ILE A 163 23.52 1.56 12.44
C ILE A 163 23.56 2.32 13.75
N LEU A 164 23.68 3.65 13.69
CA LEU A 164 23.45 4.52 14.83
C LEU A 164 21.98 4.34 15.24
N GLN A 165 21.76 3.45 16.20
CA GLN A 165 20.45 3.08 16.71
C GLN A 165 19.86 4.24 17.52
N TYR A 166 19.06 5.09 16.87
CA TYR A 166 17.97 5.77 17.56
C TYR A 166 16.65 5.41 16.85
N PHE A 167 15.74 4.86 17.66
CA PHE A 167 14.50 4.18 17.28
C PHE A 167 13.47 5.08 16.59
N LEU A 168 12.78 4.54 15.57
CA LEU A 168 11.32 4.43 15.46
C LEU A 168 10.98 3.47 14.30
N LEU A 169 10.48 2.27 14.57
CA LEU A 169 10.11 1.26 13.56
C LEU A 169 8.59 0.99 13.63
N LEU A 170 7.89 1.06 12.49
CA LEU A 170 6.48 0.67 12.33
C LEU A 170 6.41 -0.54 11.37
N LEU A 171 5.88 -1.67 11.83
CA LEU A 171 5.53 -2.82 10.98
C LEU A 171 4.05 -3.18 11.21
N THR A 172 3.27 -3.36 10.16
CA THR A 172 1.89 -3.90 10.22
C THR A 172 1.85 -5.33 9.68
N PHE A 173 1.32 -6.26 10.47
CA PHE A 173 0.89 -7.60 10.02
C PHE A 173 -0.64 -7.67 9.95
N ASN A 174 -1.13 -8.39 8.95
CA ASN A 174 -2.50 -8.37 8.46
C ASN A 174 -3.51 -9.14 9.35
N ARG A 175 -4.69 -8.55 9.59
CA ARG A 175 -6.01 -9.18 9.34
C ARG A 175 -7.21 -8.23 9.42
N ASN A 176 -7.03 -7.02 9.95
CA ASN A 176 -8.03 -5.97 9.94
C ASN A 176 -7.32 -4.70 9.50
N SER A 177 -7.60 -4.21 8.30
CA SER A 177 -7.00 -3.02 7.72
C SER A 177 -7.33 -1.80 8.60
N GLN A 178 -6.50 -1.53 9.60
CA GLN A 178 -6.52 -0.30 10.37
C GLN A 178 -5.17 0.36 10.17
N PHE A 179 -5.17 1.55 9.57
CA PHE A 179 -4.01 2.42 9.59
C PHE A 179 -3.92 3.03 10.99
N TYR A 180 -3.08 2.43 11.83
CA TYR A 180 -2.68 3.05 13.08
C TYR A 180 -1.48 3.96 12.81
N SER A 181 -1.75 5.22 12.52
CA SER A 181 -1.81 6.18 13.61
C SER A 181 -1.14 5.81 14.95
N ILE A 182 0.18 5.96 15.15
CA ILE A 182 0.71 6.16 16.52
C ILE A 182 1.46 7.50 16.65
N ASN A 183 0.86 8.43 17.40
CA ASN A 183 1.43 9.68 17.90
C ASN A 183 2.07 9.33 19.25
N PHE A 184 3.22 9.91 19.52
CA PHE A 184 3.62 10.26 20.87
C PHE A 184 3.46 11.77 21.03
#